data_AF-A0A358L9Y3-F1
#
_entry.id   AF-A0A358L9Y3-F1
#
_cell.length_a   1.000
_cell.length_b   1.000
_cell.length_c   1.000
_cell.angle_alpha   90.00
_cell.angle_beta   90.00
_cell.angle_gamma   90.00
#
_symmetry.space_group_name_H-M   'P 1'
#
loop_
_entity.id
_entity.type
_entity.pdbx_description
1 polymer ?
#
loop_
_entity_poly.entity_id
_entity_poly.type
_entity_poly.pdbx_seq_one_letter_code
_entity_poly.pdbx_strand_id
1 'polypeptide(L)' 'MNYQELAQYILQGVGGRENIVSLVHCSTRLRF' A
#
# COMPACT_ATOMS: atom_id res chain seq x y z
N MET A 1 -16.94 -3.41 -0.55
CA MET A 1 -15.64 -3.26 -1.24
C MET A 1 -14.63 -4.13 -0.51
N ASN A 2 -13.88 -4.98 -1.22
CA ASN A 2 -12.88 -5.86 -0.61
C ASN A 2 -11.54 -5.13 -0.50
N TYR A 3 -11.35 -4.38 0.58
CA TYR A 3 -10.13 -3.60 0.77
C TYR A 3 -8.90 -4.47 1.03
N GLN A 4 -9.05 -5.69 1.54
CA GLN A 4 -7.93 -6.61 1.69
C GLN A 4 -7.31 -6.96 0.34
N GLU A 5 -8.12 -7.32 -0.65
CA GLU A 5 -7.65 -7.67 -1.99
C GLU A 5 -6.98 -6.47 -2.68
N LEU A 6 -7.58 -5.29 -2.57
CA LEU A 6 -6.98 -4.06 -3.07
C LEU A 6 -5.64 -3.74 -2.40
N ALA A 7 -5.54 -3.91 -1.07
CA ALA A 7 -4.30 -3.68 -0.34
C ALA A 7 -3.19 -4.67 -0.76
N GLN A 8 -3.54 -5.94 -1.00
CA GLN A 8 -2.59 -6.93 -1.53
C GLN A 8 -2.09 -6.53 -2.93
N TYR A 9 -3.00 -6.09 -3.80
CA TYR A 9 -2.64 -5.61 -5.13
C TYR A 9 -1.70 -4.39 -5.08
N ILE A 10 -2.00 -3.41 -4.23
CA ILE A 10 -1.13 -2.23 -4.02
C ILE A 10 0.24 -2.66 -3.49
N LEU A 11 0.29 -3.56 -2.51
CA LEU A 11 1.53 -4.05 -1.92
C LEU A 11 2.42 -4.74 -2.95
N GLN A 12 1.84 -5.54 -3.85
CA GLN A 12 2.56 -6.14 -4.98
C GLN A 12 3.05 -5.06 -5.96
N GLY A 13 2.22 -4.07 -6.29
CA GLY A 13 2.57 -2.99 -7.21
C GLY A 13 3.71 -2.08 -6.73
N VAL A 14 3.88 -1.92 -5.42
CA VAL A 14 4.98 -1.12 -4.83
C VAL A 14 6.23 -1.95 -4.51
N GLY A 15 6.28 -3.23 -4.88
CA GLY A 15 7.48 -4.08 -4.72
C GLY A 15 7.53 -4.91 -3.43
N GLY A 16 6.40 -5.12 -2.76
CA GLY A 16 6.32 -5.96 -1.57
C GLY A 16 6.62 -5.22 -0.27
N ARG A 17 6.48 -5.93 0.86
CA ARG A 17 6.69 -5.35 2.20
C ARG A 17 8.17 -5.05 2.45
N GLU A 18 9.06 -5.84 1.86
CA GLU A 18 10.50 -5.68 1.89
C GLU A 18 10.99 -4.38 1.26
N ASN A 19 10.21 -3.80 0.33
CA ASN A 19 10.53 -2.55 -0.35
C ASN A 19 9.97 -1.30 0.35
N ILE A 20 9.23 -1.47 1.47
CA ILE A 20 8.58 -0.37 2.20
C ILE A 20 9.28 -0.16 3.53
N VAL A 21 9.88 1.01 3.72
CA VAL A 21 10.48 1.41 5.00
C VAL A 21 9.40 1.94 5.96
N SER A 22 8.43 2.72 5.45
CA SER A 22 7.37 3.30 6.27
C SER A 22 6.16 3.72 5.43
N LEU A 23 4.94 3.46 5.91
CA LEU A 23 3.72 3.93 5.26
C LEU A 23 3.09 5.09 6.04
N VAL A 24 2.80 6.19 5.35
CA VAL A 24 1.98 7.29 5.87
C VAL A 24 0.83 7.62 4.92
N HIS A 25 -0.30 8.07 5.46
CA HIS A 25 -1.47 8.42 4.64
C HIS A 25 -1.91 9.87 4.90
N CYS A 26 -2.50 10.49 3.87
CA CYS A 26 -3.28 11.71 4.01
C CYS A 26 -4.72 11.45 3.52
N SER A 27 -5.54 12.50 3.41
CA SER A 27 -6.96 12.36 2.99
C SER A 27 -7.13 11.65 1.63
N THR A 28 -6.21 11.88 0.68
CA THR A 28 -6.33 11.37 -0.70
C THR A 28 -5.13 10.56 -1.20
N ARG A 29 -4.09 10.31 -0.38
CA ARG A 29 -2.87 9.63 -0.84
C ARG A 29 -2.28 8.71 0.22
N LEU A 30 -1.71 7.61 -0.25
CA LEU A 30 -0.78 6.75 0.50
C LEU A 30 0.65 7.08 0.04
N ARG A 31 1.59 7.15 0.98
CA ARG A 31 3.02 7.37 0.74
C ARG A 31 3.77 6.23 1.42
N PHE A 32 4.51 5.46 0.63
CA PHE A 32 5.24 4.26 1.04
C PHE A 32 6.74 4.54 1.14
#